data_AF-A0A0M3A6Y6-F1
#
_entry.id   AF-A0A0M3A6Y6-F1
#
_cell.length_a   1.000
_cell.length_b   1.000
_cell.length_c   1.000
_cell.angle_alpha   90.00
_cell.angle_beta   90.00
_cell.angle_gamma   90.00
#
_symmetry.space_group_name_H-M   'P 1'
#
loop_
_entity.id
_entity.type
_entity.pdbx_description
1 polymer ?
#
loop_
_entity_poly.entity_id
_entity_poly.type
_entity_poly.pdbx_seq_one_letter_code
_entity_poly.pdbx_strand_id
1 'polypeptide(L)'
;MELLKPKLTKIYCSKHQTYQYVDLAEINSIEVSDSDFGRGGYTYGKSEYSSVMIGLKSGHSLNMTIKTADIEKLLVLEHNKI
;
A
#
# COMPACT_ATOMS: atom_id res chain seq x y z
N MET A 1 9.49 -26.47 -13.86
CA MET A 1 8.64 -25.45 -13.22
C MET A 1 9.55 -24.68 -12.27
N GLU A 2 10.14 -23.57 -12.71
CA GLU A 2 10.90 -22.72 -11.80
C GLU A 2 9.92 -21.98 -10.89
N LEU A 3 9.99 -22.24 -9.59
CA LEU A 3 9.33 -21.43 -8.59
C LEU A 3 9.97 -20.04 -8.63
N LEU A 4 9.35 -19.10 -9.34
CA LEU A 4 9.68 -17.68 -9.26
C LEU A 4 9.66 -17.30 -7.78
N LYS A 5 10.83 -16.94 -7.24
CA LYS A 5 10.92 -16.47 -5.86
C LYS A 5 10.05 -15.22 -5.73
N PRO A 6 9.17 -15.14 -4.72
CA PRO A 6 8.31 -13.98 -4.54
C PRO A 6 9.19 -12.74 -4.34
N LYS A 7 9.02 -11.74 -5.20
CA LYS A 7 9.72 -10.46 -5.10
C LYS A 7 8.96 -9.59 -4.10
N LEU A 8 9.29 -9.76 -2.82
CA LEU A 8 8.68 -9.00 -1.75
C LEU A 8 9.04 -7.51 -1.85
N THR A 9 8.02 -6.68 -2.01
CA THR A 9 8.14 -5.22 -1.96
C THR A 9 8.00 -4.77 -0.52
N LYS A 10 9.01 -4.04 -0.03
CA LYS A 10 9.05 -3.49 1.31
C LYS A 10 8.33 -2.14 1.34
N ILE A 11 7.32 -2.02 2.20
CA ILE A 11 6.48 -0.83 2.33
C ILE A 11 6.49 -0.40 3.80
N TYR A 12 6.72 0.88 4.07
CA TYR A 12 6.65 1.40 5.44
C TYR A 12 5.22 1.80 5.80
N CYS A 13 4.70 1.24 6.89
CA CYS A 13 3.40 1.59 7.45
C CYS A 13 3.60 2.55 8.64
N SER A 14 3.19 3.81 8.47
CA SER A 14 3.38 4.87 9.48
C SER A 14 2.53 4.66 10.73
N LYS A 15 1.29 4.15 10.59
CA LYS A 15 0.37 3.89 11.71
C LYS A 15 0.95 2.93 12.74
N HIS A 16 1.66 1.91 12.28
CA HIS A 16 2.27 0.87 13.12
C HIS A 16 3.80 1.05 13.26
N GLN A 17 4.36 2.10 12.67
CA GLN A 17 5.79 2.40 12.62
C GLN A 17 6.65 1.19 12.23
N THR A 18 6.17 0.36 11.30
CA THR A 18 6.80 -0.90 10.92
C THR A 18 6.80 -1.12 9.41
N TYR A 19 7.70 -1.96 8.92
CA TYR A 19 7.74 -2.37 7.53
C TYR A 19 6.85 -3.58 7.30
N GLN A 20 6.00 -3.51 6.29
CA GLN A 20 5.29 -4.65 5.74
C GLN A 20 5.93 -5.08 4.42
N TYR A 21 5.84 -6.37 4.13
CA TYR A 21 6.38 -6.98 2.92
C TYR A 21 5.22 -7.56 2.14
N VAL A 22 5.08 -7.14 0.89
CA VAL A 22 3.97 -7.54 0.03
C VAL A 22 4.54 -8.14 -1.24
N ASP A 23 4.10 -9.34 -1.60
CA ASP A 23 4.35 -9.87 -2.93
C ASP A 23 3.40 -9.21 -3.92
N LEU A 24 3.94 -8.49 -4.89
CA LEU A 24 3.13 -7.82 -5.91
C LEU A 24 2.32 -8.84 -6.72
N ALA A 25 2.86 -10.03 -6.98
CA ALA A 25 2.16 -11.07 -7.74
C ALA A 25 0.87 -11.54 -7.04
N GLU A 26 0.81 -11.41 -5.72
CA GLU A 26 -0.33 -11.81 -4.89
C GLU A 26 -1.36 -10.69 -4.69
N ILE A 27 -1.05 -9.45 -5.09
CA ILE A 27 -2.00 -8.34 -5.01
C ILE A 27 -3.12 -8.54 -6.05
N ASN A 28 -4.36 -8.49 -5.56
CA ASN A 28 -5.58 -8.50 -6.35
C ASN A 28 -6.20 -7.11 -6.51
N SER A 29 -6.13 -6.27 -5.46
CA SER A 29 -6.63 -4.89 -5.51
C SER A 29 -5.84 -3.96 -4.59
N ILE A 30 -5.79 -2.68 -4.94
CA ILE A 30 -5.27 -1.61 -4.10
C ILE A 30 -6.34 -0.53 -4.03
N GLU A 31 -6.84 -0.29 -2.82
CA GLU A 31 -7.79 0.79 -2.54
C GLU A 31 -7.09 1.84 -1.69
N VAL A 32 -7.07 3.08 -2.19
CA VAL A 32 -6.50 4.23 -1.50
C VAL A 32 -7.65 5.06 -0.99
N SER A 33 -7.73 5.22 0.32
CA SER A 33 -8.62 6.16 0.96
C SER A 33 -7.80 7.38 1.33
N ASP A 34 -8.13 8.51 0.69
CA ASP A 34 -7.68 9.87 1.05
C ASP A 34 -8.30 10.32 2.39
N SER A 35 -8.47 9.40 3.34
CA SER A 35 -8.84 9.75 4.70
C SER A 35 -7.63 10.41 5.33
N ASP A 36 -7.81 11.69 5.68
CA ASP A 36 -6.90 12.58 6.41
C ASP A 36 -6.37 11.94 7.71
N PHE A 37 -5.48 10.96 7.61
CA PHE A 37 -4.84 10.38 8.76
C PHE A 37 -3.72 11.33 9.20
N GLY A 38 -4.10 12.42 9.88
CA GLY A 38 -3.12 13.37 10.40
C GLY A 38 -3.65 14.58 11.16
N ARG A 39 -4.79 15.19 10.81
CA ARG A 39 -5.35 16.32 11.56
C ARG A 39 -6.87 16.32 11.44
N GLY A 40 -7.54 16.34 12.59
CA GLY A 40 -8.99 16.31 12.65
C GLY A 40 -9.63 17.40 11.79
N GLY A 41 -10.61 17.00 10.99
CA GLY A 41 -11.64 17.87 10.44
C GLY A 41 -11.20 18.86 9.36
N TYR A 42 -11.67 18.62 8.14
CA TYR A 42 -12.23 19.66 7.25
C TYR A 42 -11.46 20.98 7.12
N THR A 43 -10.13 21.02 7.12
CA THR A 43 -9.42 22.28 6.86
C THR A 43 -7.98 22.07 6.43
N TYR A 44 -7.72 22.40 5.16
CA TYR A 44 -6.43 22.78 4.59
C TYR A 44 -5.32 21.71 4.54
N GLY A 45 -5.24 21.04 3.38
CA GLY A 45 -4.03 20.38 2.88
C GLY A 45 -4.16 18.87 2.80
N LYS A 46 -3.89 18.29 1.64
CA LYS A 46 -3.76 16.83 1.48
C LYS A 46 -2.78 16.31 2.54
N SER A 47 -3.22 15.34 3.34
CA SER A 47 -2.34 14.64 4.27
C SER A 47 -1.13 14.06 3.52
N GLU A 48 0.07 14.13 4.12
CA GLU A 48 1.28 13.48 3.58
C GLU A 48 1.11 11.94 3.54
N TYR A 49 0.12 11.41 4.26
CA TYR A 49 -0.17 10.00 4.40
C TYR A 49 -1.62 9.68 4.02
N SER A 50 -1.82 8.52 3.41
CA SER A 50 -3.14 7.98 3.08
C SER A 50 -3.31 6.58 3.64
N SER A 51 -4.56 6.18 3.91
CA SER A 51 -4.88 4.80 4.27
C SER A 51 -4.99 3.97 3.00
N VAL A 52 -4.27 2.85 2.95
CA VAL A 52 -4.23 1.94 1.82
C VAL A 52 -4.66 0.56 2.28
N MET A 53 -5.66 0.01 1.60
CA MET A 53 -6.06 -1.39 1.74
C MET A 53 -5.56 -2.16 0.51
N ILE A 54 -4.74 -3.18 0.75
CA ILE A 54 -4.25 -4.09 -0.28
C ILE A 54 -5.00 -5.41 -0.13
N GLY A 55 -5.84 -5.74 -1.11
CA GLY A 55 -6.48 -7.04 -1.22
C GLY A 55 -5.55 -8.03 -1.89
N LEU A 56 -5.39 -9.21 -1.30
CA LEU A 56 -4.59 -10.31 -1.84
C LEU A 56 -5.48 -11.35 -2.53
N LYS A 57 -4.92 -12.10 -3.48
CA LYS A 57 -5.58 -13.22 -4.18
C LYS A 57 -6.05 -14.32 -3.23
N SER A 58 -5.39 -14.47 -2.09
CA SER A 58 -5.80 -15.38 -1.01
C SER A 58 -7.11 -14.98 -0.32
N GLY A 59 -7.64 -13.78 -0.57
CA GLY A 59 -8.80 -13.22 0.11
C GLY A 59 -8.46 -12.46 1.40
N HIS A 60 -7.19 -12.45 1.82
CA HIS A 60 -6.72 -11.61 2.93
C HIS A 60 -6.50 -10.16 2.48
N SER A 61 -6.57 -9.23 3.42
CA SER A 61 -6.30 -7.81 3.18
C SER A 61 -5.27 -7.26 4.15
N LEU A 62 -4.38 -6.41 3.66
CA LEU A 62 -3.45 -5.62 4.47
C LEU A 62 -3.95 -4.18 4.54
N ASN A 63 -4.10 -3.64 5.75
CA ASN A 63 -4.44 -2.24 5.97
C ASN A 63 -3.20 -1.49 6.47
N MET A 64 -2.81 -0.45 5.74
CA MET A 64 -1.60 0.32 6.01
C MET A 64 -1.87 1.81 5.89
N THR A 65 -1.09 2.60 6.61
CA THR A 65 -1.01 4.05 6.38
C THR A 65 0.35 4.33 5.75
N ILE A 66 0.36 4.84 4.52
CA ILE A 66 1.57 4.98 3.68
C ILE A 66 1.70 6.44 3.25
N LYS A 67 2.93 6.94 3.08
CA LYS A 67 3.15 8.25 2.46
C LYS A 67 2.60 8.28 1.04
N THR A 68 1.89 9.34 0.68
CA THR A 68 1.25 9.47 -0.63
C THR A 68 2.25 9.33 -1.79
N ALA A 69 3.48 9.86 -1.63
CA ALA A 69 4.55 9.72 -2.62
C ALA A 69 5.04 8.26 -2.84
N ASP A 70 4.86 7.37 -1.86
CA ASP A 70 5.21 5.95 -1.99
C ASP A 70 4.05 5.11 -2.54
N ILE A 71 2.82 5.61 -2.48
CA ILE A 71 1.63 4.97 -3.09
C ILE A 71 1.74 5.00 -4.61
N GLU A 72 2.16 6.12 -5.20
CA GLU A 72 2.38 6.22 -6.66
C GLU A 72 3.37 5.16 -7.14
N LYS A 73 4.46 4.96 -6.39
CA LYS A 73 5.45 3.90 -6.69
C LYS A 73 4.81 2.51 -6.61
N LEU A 74 3.98 2.26 -5.60
CA LEU A 74 3.29 0.98 -5.44
C LEU A 74 2.33 0.70 -6.61
N LEU A 75 1.56 1.70 -7.03
CA LEU A 75 0.63 1.60 -8.16
C LEU A 75 1.36 1.36 -9.48
N VAL A 76 2.49 2.05 -9.71
CA VAL A 76 3.34 1.81 -10.89
C VAL A 76 3.94 0.39 -10.87
N LEU A 77 4.42 -0.07 -9.72
CA LEU A 77 4.95 -1.43 -9.55
C LEU A 77 3.86 -2.49 -9.74
N GLU A 78 2.63 -2.22 -9.30
CA GLU A 78 1.47 -3.09 -9.49
C GLU A 78 1.08 -3.19 -10.96
N HIS A 79 1.03 -2.05 -11.66
CA HIS A 79 0.67 -2.01 -13.08
C HIS A 79 1.73 -2.64 -13.98
N ASN A 80 3.01 -2.56 -13.59
CA ASN A 80 4.15 -3.12 -14.31
C ASN A 80 4.50 -4.56 -13.87
N LYS A 81 3.54 -5.33 -13.34
CA LYS A 81 3.69 -6.78 -13.13
C LYS A 81 3.86 -7.49 -14.49
N ILE A 82 5.07 -7.40 -15.04
CA ILE A 82 5.62 -8.20 -16.13
C ILE A 82 6.43 -9.33 -15.50
#